data_AF-A0A9D0YPU6-F1
#
_entry.id   AF-A0A9D0YPU6-F1
#
_cell.length_a   1.000
_cell.length_b   1.000
_cell.length_c   1.000
_cell.angle_alpha   90.00
_cell.angle_beta   90.00
_cell.angle_gamma   90.00
#
_symmetry.space_group_name_H-M   'P 1'
#
loop_
_entity.id
_entity.type
_entity.pdbx_description
1 polymer ?
#
loop_
_entity_poly.entity_id
_entity_poly.type
_entity_poly.pdbx_seq_one_letter_code
_entity_poly.pdbx_strand_id
1 'polypeptide(L)' 'MVKTLWLVKKSNIPYSFIGENDIVVLIEDAVLKIPTKPNWFVCKEDAHARRIKVLEDKLLSYKEIAQLILKVEKVVVW' A
#
# COMPACT_ATOMS: atom_id res chain seq x y z
N MET A 1 5.60 -12.29 -11.62
CA MET A 1 6.11 -12.29 -10.23
C MET A 1 6.28 -10.84 -9.82
N VAL A 2 5.62 -10.40 -8.75
CA VAL A 2 5.79 -9.03 -8.23
C VAL A 2 7.10 -9.00 -7.46
N LYS A 3 8.04 -8.15 -7.87
CA LYS A 3 9.37 -8.13 -7.28
C LYS A 3 9.40 -7.41 -5.94
N THR A 4 8.78 -6.23 -5.87
CA THR A 4 8.86 -5.37 -4.68
C THR A 4 7.47 -5.00 -4.18
N LEU A 5 7.26 -5.19 -2.87
CA LEU A 5 6.16 -4.60 -2.12
C LEU A 5 6.67 -3.42 -1.30
N TRP A 6 6.04 -2.26 -1.43
CA TRP A 6 6.29 -1.09 -0.60
C TRP A 6 5.19 -0.98 0.45
N LEU A 7 5.57 -0.99 1.71
CA LEU A 7 4.70 -0.65 2.84
C LEU A 7 5.04 0.77 3.26
N VAL A 8 4.18 1.72 2.89
CA VAL A 8 4.42 3.14 3.15
C VAL A 8 3.56 3.60 4.32
N LYS A 9 4.20 4.10 5.38
CA LYS A 9 3.61 4.47 6.66
C LYS A 9 3.29 5.97 6.75
N LYS A 10 4.07 6.79 6.04
CA LYS A 10 4.00 8.26 6.10
C LYS A 10 3.64 8.88 4.76
N SER A 11 3.16 10.12 4.81
CA SER A 11 2.70 10.86 3.62
C SER A 11 3.81 11.34 2.68
N ASN A 12 5.09 11.24 3.09
CA ASN A 12 6.26 11.60 2.29
C ASN A 12 6.69 10.45 1.37
N ILE A 13 5.86 10.12 0.39
CA ILE A 13 6.05 8.94 -0.47
C ILE A 13 7.26 9.12 -1.42
N PRO A 14 8.19 8.14 -1.52
CA PRO A 14 9.43 8.27 -2.28
C PRO A 14 9.22 7.88 -3.76
N TYR A 15 8.37 8.62 -4.46
CA TYR A 15 7.89 8.27 -5.81
C TYR A 15 8.98 7.92 -6.84
N SER A 16 10.16 8.55 -6.76
CA SER A 16 11.28 8.31 -7.69
C SER A 16 11.92 6.93 -7.56
N PHE A 17 11.69 6.22 -6.44
CA PHE A 17 12.25 4.90 -6.19
C PHE A 17 11.26 3.77 -6.47
N ILE A 18 9.98 4.09 -6.63
CA ILE A 18 8.91 3.12 -6.83
C ILE A 18 8.81 2.80 -8.32
N GLY A 19 9.11 1.55 -8.69
CA GLY A 19 8.99 1.09 -10.06
C GLY A 19 7.54 0.99 -10.53
N GLU A 20 7.31 1.04 -11.84
CA GLU A 20 5.96 0.97 -12.42
C GLU A 20 5.23 -0.34 -12.09
N ASN A 21 5.98 -1.43 -11.89
CA ASN A 21 5.44 -2.76 -11.59
C ASN A 21 5.49 -3.13 -10.10
N ASP A 22 5.97 -2.24 -9.23
CA ASP A 22 6.02 -2.49 -7.80
C ASP A 22 4.61 -2.40 -7.20
N ILE A 23 4.31 -3.19 -6.18
CA ILE A 23 3.06 -3.01 -5.42
C ILE A 23 3.31 -2.00 -4.31
N VAL A 24 2.38 -1.07 -4.11
CA VAL A 24 2.43 -0.12 -3.00
C VAL A 24 1.20 -0.30 -2.14
N VAL A 25 1.40 -0.45 -0.84
CA VAL A 25 0.34 -0.45 0.17
C VAL A 25 0.59 0.68 1.15
N LEU A 26 -0.36 1.60 1.22
CA LEU A 26 -0.36 2.69 2.18
C LEU A 26 -0.95 2.18 3.48
N ILE A 27 -0.23 2.35 4.58
CA ILE A 27 -0.62 1.98 5.94
C ILE A 27 -0.43 3.18 6.87
N GLU A 28 -0.95 3.09 8.09
CA GLU A 28 -0.89 4.18 9.07
C GLU A 28 -1.29 5.53 8.45
N ASP A 29 -0.45 6.56 8.56
CA ASP A 29 -0.79 7.92 8.12
C ASP A 29 -0.71 8.09 6.60
N ALA A 30 -0.06 7.18 5.88
CA ALA A 30 0.01 7.25 4.43
C ALA A 30 -1.36 7.06 3.76
N VAL A 31 -2.33 6.42 4.43
CA VAL A 31 -3.69 6.22 3.88
C VAL A 31 -4.44 7.52 3.60
N LEU A 32 -3.96 8.64 4.16
CA LEU A 32 -4.46 9.99 3.85
C LEU A 32 -4.17 10.38 2.39
N LYS A 33 -3.22 9.71 1.73
CA LYS A 33 -2.95 9.85 0.30
C LYS A 33 -3.80 8.83 -0.44
N ILE A 34 -4.88 9.27 -1.10
CA ILE A 34 -5.72 8.37 -1.89
C ILE A 34 -4.92 7.90 -3.12
N PRO A 35 -4.77 6.59 -3.37
CA PRO A 35 -4.00 6.08 -4.50
C PRO A 35 -4.73 6.31 -5.83
N THR A 36 -3.98 6.75 -6.84
CA THR A 36 -4.48 6.94 -8.22
C THR A 36 -3.94 5.90 -9.20
N LYS A 37 -2.91 5.13 -8.82
CA LYS A 37 -2.26 4.13 -9.67
C LYS A 37 -2.90 2.74 -9.52
N PRO A 38 -2.90 1.89 -10.56
CA PRO A 38 -3.52 0.57 -10.53
C PRO A 38 -3.00 -0.35 -9.42
N ASN A 39 -1.68 -0.41 -9.26
CA ASN A 39 -0.90 -1.24 -8.33
C ASN A 39 -0.74 -0.64 -6.92
N TRP A 40 -1.54 0.39 -6.60
CA TRP A 40 -1.49 1.06 -5.31
C TRP A 40 -2.76 0.79 -4.53
N PHE A 41 -2.57 0.44 -3.27
CA PHE A 41 -3.62 0.01 -2.36
C PHE A 41 -3.50 0.72 -1.02
N VAL A 42 -4.55 0.63 -0.22
CA VAL A 42 -4.64 1.20 1.12
C VAL A 42 -5.03 0.10 2.10
N CYS A 43 -4.43 0.09 3.28
CA CYS A 43 -4.89 -0.76 4.37
C CYS A 43 -6.31 -0.35 4.79
N LYS A 44 -7.23 -1.31 4.72
CA LYS A 44 -8.65 -1.14 5.04
C LYS A 44 -8.86 -0.68 6.48
N GLU A 45 -8.18 -1.32 7.41
CA GLU A 45 -8.28 -1.05 8.84
C GLU A 45 -7.78 0.37 9.18
N ASP A 46 -6.66 0.79 8.57
CA ASP A 46 -6.11 2.14 8.76
C ASP A 46 -6.96 3.22 8.11
N ALA A 47 -7.48 2.98 6.91
CA ALA A 47 -8.41 3.89 6.24
C ALA A 47 -9.68 4.08 7.08
N HIS A 48 -10.22 2.99 7.62
CA HIS A 48 -11.39 3.02 8.50
C HIS A 48 -11.09 3.80 9.80
N ALA A 49 -9.95 3.54 10.45
CA ALA A 49 -9.53 4.24 11.66
C ALA A 49 -9.39 5.76 11.43
N ARG A 50 -8.97 6.19 10.24
CA ARG A 50 -8.83 7.60 9.85
C ARG A 50 -10.07 8.17 9.13
N ARG A 51 -11.17 7.41 9.04
CA ARG A 51 -12.43 7.79 8.40
C ARG A 51 -12.27 8.24 6.94
N ILE A 52 -11.32 7.63 6.22
CA ILE A 52 -11.07 7.90 4.80
C ILE A 52 -11.93 6.98 3.95
N LYS A 53 -12.63 7.55 2.97
CA LYS A 53 -13.37 6.78 1.97
C LYS A 53 -12.45 6.47 0.79
N VAL A 54 -12.29 5.18 0.50
CA VAL A 54 -11.48 4.66 -0.60
C VAL A 54 -12.35 3.64 -1.37
N LEU A 55 -12.12 3.49 -2.67
CA LEU A 55 -12.80 2.48 -3.47
C LEU A 55 -12.44 1.06 -2.97
N GLU A 56 -13.40 0.14 -2.96
CA GLU A 56 -13.21 -1.19 -2.37
C GLU A 56 -12.12 -2.00 -3.12
N ASP A 57 -11.94 -1.80 -4.43
CA ASP A 57 -10.89 -2.43 -5.24
C ASP A 57 -9.48 -1.91 -4.91
N LYS A 58 -9.38 -0.84 -4.13
CA LYS A 58 -8.13 -0.26 -3.63
C LYS A 58 -7.86 -0.60 -2.16
N LEU A 59 -8.73 -1.37 -1.52
CA LEU A 59 -8.58 -1.76 -0.12
C LEU A 59 -7.96 -3.15 0.01
N LEU A 60 -7.01 -3.28 0.93
CA LEU A 60 -6.47 -4.55 1.38
C LEU A 60 -6.55 -4.62 2.91
N SER A 61 -7.02 -5.73 3.44
CA SER A 61 -6.94 -6.03 4.87
C SER A 61 -5.50 -6.36 5.30
N TYR A 62 -5.20 -6.25 6.59
CA TYR A 62 -3.91 -6.70 7.13
C TYR A 62 -3.61 -8.17 6.81
N LYS A 63 -4.65 -9.01 6.76
CA LYS A 63 -4.51 -10.43 6.37
C LYS A 63 -4.04 -10.56 4.92
N GLU A 64 -4.60 -9.78 4.00
CA GLU A 64 -4.20 -9.81 2.58
C GLU A 64 -2.79 -9.23 2.38
N ILE A 65 -2.44 -8.16 3.11
CA ILE A 65 -1.10 -7.58 3.11
C ILE A 65 -0.07 -8.62 3.60
N ALA A 66 -0.38 -9.35 4.67
CA ALA A 66 0.48 -10.44 5.16
C ALA A 66 0.67 -11.54 4.10
N GLN A 67 -0.39 -11.91 3.37
CA GLN A 67 -0.29 -12.87 2.27
C GLN A 67 0.52 -12.34 1.08
N LEU A 68 0.47 -11.04 0.81
CA LEU A 68 1.30 -10.37 -0.20
C LEU A 68 2.79 -10.42 0.15
N ILE A 69 3.14 -10.14 1.41
CA ILE A 69 4.52 -10.21 1.91
C ILE A 69 5.15 -11.58 1.63
N LEU A 70 4.38 -12.67 1.78
CA LEU A 70 4.87 -14.03 1.53
C LEU A 70 5.09 -14.36 0.05
N LYS A 71 4.58 -13.54 -0.88
CA LYS A 71 4.58 -13.80 -2.33
C LYS A 71 5.55 -12.93 -3.12
N VAL A 72 6.18 -11.94 -2.48
CA VAL A 72 7.10 -11.00 -3.12
C VAL A 72 8.55 -11.36 -2.84
N GLU A 73 9.45 -10.95 -3.74
CA GLU A 73 10.90 -11.16 -3.55
C GLU A 73 11.49 -10.20 -2.51
N LYS A 74 10.93 -9.00 -2.40
CA LYS A 74 11.43 -7.93 -1.54
C LYS A 74 10.29 -7.11 -0.94
N VAL A 75 10.45 -6.74 0.33
CA VAL A 75 9.62 -5.74 1.00
C VAL A 75 10.47 -4.52 1.34
N VAL A 76 9.97 -3.34 1.01
CA VAL A 76 10.53 -2.06 1.42
C VAL A 76 9.54 -1.39 2.37
N VAL A 77 10.01 -0.98 3.54
CA VAL A 77 9.22 -0.24 4.51
C VAL A 77 9.67 1.21 4.50
N TRP A 78 8.73 2.15 4.37
CA TRP A 78 9.00 3.58 4.27
C TRP A 78 8.11 4.40 5.21
#